data_AF-A0A533V2Y8-F1
#
_entry.id   AF-A0A533V2Y8-F1
#
_cell.length_a   1.000
_cell.length_b   1.000
_cell.length_c   1.000
_cell.angle_alpha   90.00
_cell.angle_beta   90.00
_cell.angle_gamma   90.00
#
_symmetry.space_group_name_H-M   'P 1'
#
loop_
_entity.id
_entity.type
_entity.pdbx_description
1 polymer ?
#
loop_
_entity_poly.entity_id
_entity_poly.type
_entity_poly.pdbx_seq_one_letter_code
_entity_poly.pdbx_strand_id
1 'polypeptide(L)'
;MNRIDDTIDNITLKILDSSCPSKSKENKLDKISIKIKNEINNYKDKRILEVIVGGSFAKGTWLENDTDIDFFVMIESTVERKEFEELGKSVGFYALKKYKPYLRYSEHPYVEGQVNRIRINIVPCYKVEKNRWKSAADRSPFHTIFMQSKLDDFLKNQVRVLKKFLKSIGIYGSQISVSGFSGYVTEVLVLKYGSFRNVLQIFADYKPKYVISSASVNPKTIEKFDSPIIIIDPIDSNRNLGAAISSECLAKFVLASRLFLKHPSIEFFKKSSKSTKDIVCSIKSNLLIIEFKIQKRSPDILWGQLKRKLISISKQLQNSGFKIIKKNCFTDEQERAVFIFMIEFTNLSKINLKLGPEIFRKSETNSFIKKRGKTSLLIWPDNMRIVSLEERKETAIKAHVTQIIEKDIESSNPTGVTLDLRDGYSVYLGNERKLDMFVSSAIDFMIRDGEFIKL
;
A
#
# COMPACT_ATOMS: atom_id res chain seq x y z
N MET A 1 14.58 37.39 -4.16
CA MET A 1 14.16 35.98 -4.27
C MET A 1 15.18 35.12 -3.57
N ASN A 2 14.74 34.17 -2.74
CA ASN A 2 15.63 33.40 -1.86
C ASN A 2 16.41 32.35 -2.67
N ARG A 3 17.73 32.25 -2.46
CA ARG A 3 18.62 31.27 -3.12
C ARG A 3 18.14 29.81 -3.05
N ILE A 4 17.38 29.46 -2.00
CA ILE A 4 16.77 28.13 -1.82
C ILE A 4 15.64 27.90 -2.82
N ASP A 5 14.85 28.93 -3.12
CA ASP A 5 13.72 28.87 -4.03
C ASP A 5 14.20 28.60 -5.45
N ASP A 6 15.22 29.35 -5.89
CA ASP A 6 15.89 29.14 -7.17
C ASP A 6 16.49 27.73 -7.27
N THR A 7 16.94 27.17 -6.15
CA THR A 7 17.47 25.79 -6.12
C THR A 7 16.36 24.75 -6.31
N ILE A 8 15.21 24.92 -5.64
CA ILE A 8 14.05 24.02 -5.79
C ILE A 8 13.52 24.07 -7.22
N ASP A 9 13.42 25.25 -7.81
CA ASP A 9 12.92 25.42 -9.18
C ASP A 9 13.88 24.78 -10.19
N ASN A 10 15.20 24.97 -10.03
CA ASN A 10 16.22 24.30 -10.85
C ASN A 10 16.17 22.77 -10.74
N ILE A 11 15.97 22.22 -9.54
CA ILE A 11 15.81 20.77 -9.36
C ILE A 11 14.52 20.31 -10.05
N THR A 12 13.42 21.05 -9.89
CA THR A 12 12.13 20.73 -10.48
C THR A 12 12.22 20.65 -12.01
N LEU A 13 12.90 21.60 -12.66
CA LEU A 13 13.15 21.60 -14.10
C LEU A 13 13.94 20.37 -14.54
N LYS A 14 15.05 20.04 -13.86
CA LYS A 14 15.85 18.84 -14.17
C LYS A 14 15.04 17.54 -14.03
N ILE A 15 14.15 17.47 -13.04
CA ILE A 15 13.28 16.30 -12.86
C ILE A 15 12.23 16.22 -13.96
N LEU A 16 11.70 17.35 -14.42
CA LEU A 16 10.74 17.39 -15.53
C LEU A 16 11.35 16.84 -16.81
N ASP A 17 12.58 17.21 -17.15
CA ASP A 17 13.25 16.73 -18.37
C ASP A 17 13.32 15.20 -18.45
N SER A 18 13.51 14.53 -17.30
CA SER A 18 13.58 13.07 -17.21
C SER A 18 12.23 12.38 -16.96
N SER A 19 11.19 13.14 -16.59
CA SER A 19 9.87 12.62 -16.21
C SER A 19 8.81 12.84 -17.27
N CYS A 20 8.98 13.86 -18.12
CA CYS A 20 8.06 14.20 -19.18
C CYS A 20 8.15 13.17 -20.32
N PRO A 21 7.01 12.69 -20.82
CA PRO A 21 6.96 11.85 -21.99
C PRO A 21 7.64 12.45 -23.22
N SER A 22 8.41 11.64 -23.94
CA SER A 22 8.86 12.01 -25.29
C SER A 22 7.69 12.07 -26.27
N LYS A 23 7.73 13.02 -27.21
CA LYS A 23 6.66 13.19 -28.23
C LYS A 23 6.44 11.94 -29.07
N SER A 24 7.50 11.19 -29.37
CA SER A 24 7.42 9.91 -30.07
C SER A 24 6.58 8.88 -29.30
N LYS A 25 6.75 8.83 -27.98
CA LYS A 25 6.00 7.92 -27.10
C LYS A 25 4.55 8.33 -26.95
N GLU A 26 4.27 9.62 -26.79
CA GLU A 26 2.91 10.16 -26.82
C GLU A 26 2.17 9.71 -28.08
N ASN A 27 2.75 9.99 -29.26
CA ASN A 27 2.16 9.61 -30.55
C ASN A 27 1.93 8.10 -30.67
N LYS A 28 2.83 7.28 -30.10
CA LYS A 28 2.68 5.82 -30.08
C LYS A 28 1.51 5.39 -29.20
N LEU A 29 1.37 5.96 -28.01
CA LEU A 29 0.27 5.67 -27.09
C LEU A 29 -1.07 6.16 -27.64
N ASP A 30 -1.11 7.31 -28.30
CA ASP A 30 -2.31 7.82 -28.97
C ASP A 30 -2.79 6.87 -30.05
N LYS A 31 -1.87 6.37 -30.89
CA LYS A 31 -2.19 5.35 -31.91
C LYS A 31 -2.74 4.07 -31.29
N ILE A 32 -2.15 3.59 -30.19
CA ILE A 32 -2.65 2.43 -29.45
C ILE A 32 -4.05 2.73 -28.89
N SER A 33 -4.23 3.90 -28.28
CA SER A 33 -5.48 4.32 -27.66
C SER A 33 -6.62 4.35 -28.68
N ILE A 34 -6.41 5.00 -29.83
CA ILE A 34 -7.38 5.07 -30.93
C ILE A 34 -7.72 3.66 -31.44
N LYS A 35 -6.70 2.81 -31.64
CA LYS A 35 -6.91 1.44 -32.11
C LYS A 35 -7.79 0.64 -31.14
N ILE A 36 -7.50 0.66 -29.84
CA ILE A 36 -8.29 -0.07 -28.85
C ILE A 36 -9.69 0.53 -28.71
N LYS A 37 -9.84 1.85 -28.71
CA LYS A 37 -11.15 2.52 -28.68
C LYS A 37 -12.03 2.08 -29.85
N ASN A 38 -11.45 1.95 -31.05
CA ASN A 38 -12.16 1.46 -32.22
C ASN A 38 -12.57 -0.01 -32.08
N GLU A 39 -11.71 -0.87 -31.53
CA GLU A 39 -12.07 -2.27 -31.24
C GLU A 39 -13.23 -2.37 -30.22
N ILE A 40 -13.25 -1.51 -29.19
CA ILE A 40 -14.38 -1.43 -28.25
C ILE A 40 -15.67 -1.00 -28.98
N ASN A 41 -15.61 0.05 -29.81
CA ASN A 41 -16.76 0.56 -30.57
C ASN A 41 -17.27 -0.41 -31.66
N ASN A 42 -16.45 -1.37 -32.07
CA ASN A 42 -16.84 -2.43 -33.00
C ASN A 42 -17.67 -3.52 -32.32
N TYR A 43 -17.64 -3.61 -30.98
CA TYR A 43 -18.53 -4.49 -30.23
C TYR A 43 -19.95 -3.91 -30.23
N LYS A 44 -20.85 -4.51 -31.01
CA LYS A 44 -22.22 -4.01 -31.21
C LYS A 44 -23.15 -4.49 -30.10
N ASP A 45 -23.25 -3.71 -29.03
CA ASP A 45 -24.29 -3.85 -28.01
C ASP A 45 -24.88 -2.47 -27.68
N LYS A 46 -26.21 -2.32 -27.80
CA LYS A 46 -26.90 -1.03 -27.61
C LYS A 46 -26.83 -0.51 -26.17
N ARG A 47 -26.53 -1.38 -25.21
CA ARG A 47 -26.39 -1.01 -23.79
C ARG A 47 -25.06 -0.33 -23.51
N ILE A 48 -24.07 -0.44 -24.39
CA ILE A 48 -22.81 0.32 -24.32
C ILE A 48 -23.05 1.68 -24.97
N LEU A 49 -23.11 2.71 -24.14
CA LEU A 49 -23.53 4.04 -24.56
C LEU A 49 -22.34 4.90 -25.02
N GLU A 50 -21.18 4.72 -24.39
CA GLU A 50 -20.02 5.59 -24.62
C GLU A 50 -18.73 4.95 -24.08
N VAL A 51 -17.58 5.38 -24.62
CA VAL A 51 -16.25 4.95 -24.17
C VAL A 51 -15.37 6.16 -23.91
N ILE A 52 -14.95 6.33 -22.65
CA ILE A 52 -14.06 7.40 -22.21
C ILE A 52 -12.67 6.83 -21.94
N VAL A 53 -11.66 7.46 -22.53
CA VAL A 53 -10.27 7.18 -22.16
C VAL A 53 -9.98 7.94 -20.87
N GLY A 54 -9.45 7.25 -19.87
CA GLY A 54 -9.19 7.80 -18.55
C GLY A 54 -7.75 7.63 -18.09
N GLY A 55 -7.60 7.69 -16.77
CA GLY A 55 -6.30 7.52 -16.14
C GLY A 55 -5.34 8.69 -16.36
N SER A 56 -4.10 8.53 -15.88
CA SER A 56 -3.07 9.56 -16.00
C SER A 56 -2.67 9.85 -17.46
N PHE A 57 -2.89 8.88 -18.35
CA PHE A 57 -2.72 9.05 -19.79
C PHE A 57 -3.66 10.13 -20.34
N ALA A 58 -4.98 9.95 -20.18
CA ALA A 58 -5.96 10.92 -20.68
C ALA A 58 -5.81 12.31 -20.06
N LYS A 59 -5.38 12.40 -18.79
CA LYS A 59 -5.16 13.66 -18.08
C LYS A 59 -3.83 14.33 -18.44
N GLY A 60 -2.93 13.65 -19.15
CA GLY A 60 -1.60 14.17 -19.48
C GLY A 60 -0.70 14.33 -18.25
N THR A 61 -0.86 13.47 -17.22
CA THR A 61 -0.08 13.53 -15.97
C THR A 61 0.79 12.29 -15.74
N TRP A 62 0.89 11.41 -16.73
CA TRP A 62 1.68 10.18 -16.68
C TRP A 62 3.20 10.48 -16.76
N LEU A 63 4.00 9.53 -16.28
CA LEU A 63 5.47 9.62 -16.27
C LEU A 63 6.03 8.80 -17.41
N GLU A 64 7.13 9.25 -18.02
CA GLU A 64 7.79 8.58 -19.15
C GLU A 64 7.84 7.04 -18.98
N ASN A 65 8.30 6.51 -17.84
CA ASN A 65 8.44 5.06 -17.63
C ASN A 65 7.29 4.38 -16.88
N ASP A 66 6.17 5.06 -16.67
CA ASP A 66 5.02 4.51 -15.94
C ASP A 66 3.71 5.06 -16.52
N THR A 67 3.12 4.26 -17.42
CA THR A 67 1.87 4.60 -18.09
C THR A 67 1.07 3.36 -18.42
N ASP A 68 -0.21 3.48 -18.13
CA ASP A 68 -1.27 2.56 -18.51
C ASP A 68 -2.35 3.37 -19.25
N ILE A 69 -3.13 2.70 -20.09
CA ILE A 69 -4.28 3.32 -20.77
C ILE A 69 -5.55 2.66 -20.23
N ASP A 70 -6.37 3.46 -19.57
CA ASP A 70 -7.64 3.03 -19.01
C ASP A 70 -8.79 3.41 -19.95
N PHE A 71 -9.69 2.48 -20.24
CA PHE A 71 -10.92 2.70 -20.97
C PHE A 71 -12.11 2.43 -20.06
N PHE A 72 -12.92 3.45 -19.85
CA PHE A 72 -14.19 3.35 -19.14
C PHE A 72 -15.32 3.13 -20.14
N VAL A 73 -15.86 1.91 -20.14
CA VAL A 73 -16.99 1.52 -20.99
C VAL A 73 -18.27 1.83 -20.23
N MET A 74 -18.99 2.87 -20.66
CA MET A 74 -20.18 3.37 -19.99
C MET A 74 -21.42 2.60 -20.44
N ILE A 75 -21.91 1.74 -19.56
CA ILE A 75 -23.06 0.86 -19.76
C ILE A 75 -24.32 1.55 -19.20
N GLU A 76 -25.46 1.34 -19.84
CA GLU A 76 -26.75 1.87 -19.38
C GLU A 76 -27.04 1.50 -17.92
N SER A 77 -27.53 2.47 -17.14
CA SER A 77 -27.75 2.28 -15.71
C SER A 77 -28.88 1.30 -15.37
N THR A 78 -29.76 0.97 -16.31
CA THR A 78 -30.87 0.00 -16.12
C THR A 78 -30.41 -1.45 -16.15
N VAL A 79 -29.19 -1.72 -16.63
CA VAL A 79 -28.63 -3.08 -16.72
C VAL A 79 -28.38 -3.65 -15.32
N GLU A 80 -28.84 -4.89 -15.10
CA GLU A 80 -28.65 -5.61 -13.84
C GLU A 80 -27.17 -5.96 -13.58
N ARG A 81 -26.76 -6.02 -12.31
CA ARG A 81 -25.33 -6.15 -11.93
C ARG A 81 -24.64 -7.35 -12.58
N LYS A 82 -25.31 -8.50 -12.65
CA LYS A 82 -24.75 -9.71 -13.27
C LYS A 82 -24.51 -9.51 -14.77
N GLU A 83 -25.47 -8.92 -15.48
CA GLU A 83 -25.35 -8.64 -16.91
C GLU A 83 -24.29 -7.55 -17.19
N PHE A 84 -24.21 -6.55 -16.33
CA PHE A 84 -23.18 -5.52 -16.39
C PHE A 84 -21.76 -6.13 -16.33
N GLU A 85 -21.54 -7.07 -15.40
CA GLU A 85 -20.25 -7.75 -15.26
C GLU A 85 -19.94 -8.64 -16.48
N GLU A 86 -20.92 -9.39 -16.99
CA GLU A 86 -20.74 -10.23 -18.19
C GLU A 86 -20.51 -9.40 -19.46
N LEU A 87 -21.23 -8.29 -19.63
CA LEU A 87 -21.05 -7.36 -20.74
C LEU A 87 -19.66 -6.71 -20.68
N GLY A 88 -19.23 -6.26 -19.50
CA GLY A 88 -17.91 -5.70 -19.26
C GLY A 88 -16.77 -6.68 -19.56
N LYS A 89 -16.92 -7.96 -19.16
CA LYS A 89 -15.99 -9.02 -19.55
C LYS A 89 -15.98 -9.21 -21.07
N SER A 90 -17.16 -9.35 -21.68
CA SER A 90 -17.31 -9.68 -23.10
C SER A 90 -16.68 -8.63 -24.00
N VAL A 91 -16.97 -7.34 -23.77
CA VAL A 91 -16.38 -6.24 -24.54
C VAL A 91 -14.86 -6.16 -24.33
N GLY A 92 -14.39 -6.38 -23.10
CA GLY A 92 -12.96 -6.34 -22.78
C GLY A 92 -12.18 -7.46 -23.48
N PHE A 93 -12.66 -8.71 -23.38
CA PHE A 93 -12.05 -9.86 -24.07
C PHE A 93 -12.10 -9.72 -25.58
N TYR A 94 -13.20 -9.17 -26.13
CA TYR A 94 -13.31 -8.90 -27.55
C TYR A 94 -12.27 -7.87 -28.03
N ALA A 95 -12.23 -6.70 -27.38
CA ALA A 95 -11.37 -5.60 -27.79
C ALA A 95 -9.88 -5.91 -27.63
N LEU A 96 -9.54 -6.75 -26.65
CA LEU A 96 -8.17 -7.13 -26.35
C LEU A 96 -7.78 -8.53 -26.85
N LYS A 97 -8.59 -9.20 -27.67
CA LYS A 97 -8.37 -10.60 -28.12
C LYS A 97 -6.97 -10.90 -28.67
N LYS A 98 -6.33 -9.90 -29.30
CA LYS A 98 -4.96 -10.02 -29.87
C LYS A 98 -3.83 -9.86 -28.84
N TYR A 99 -4.15 -9.55 -27.59
CA TYR A 99 -3.21 -9.07 -26.58
C TYR A 99 -3.25 -9.89 -25.28
N LYS A 100 -3.59 -11.19 -25.39
CA LYS A 100 -3.67 -12.16 -24.28
C LYS A 100 -4.41 -11.57 -23.06
N PRO A 101 -5.68 -11.16 -23.25
CA PRO A 101 -6.44 -10.52 -22.20
C PRO A 101 -6.70 -11.48 -21.06
N TYR A 102 -6.80 -10.94 -19.85
CA TYR A 102 -7.09 -11.70 -18.66
C TYR A 102 -7.89 -10.87 -17.66
N LEU A 103 -8.57 -11.55 -16.75
CA LEU A 103 -9.49 -10.90 -15.82
C LEU A 103 -8.75 -10.41 -14.58
N ARG A 104 -9.06 -9.18 -14.18
CA ARG A 104 -8.67 -8.59 -12.90
C ARG A 104 -9.92 -8.23 -12.10
N TYR A 105 -9.75 -8.11 -10.79
CA TYR A 105 -10.84 -7.81 -9.86
C TYR A 105 -10.49 -6.59 -9.01
N SER A 106 -11.43 -5.68 -8.92
CA SER A 106 -11.50 -4.60 -7.92
C SER A 106 -12.86 -4.73 -7.21
N GLU A 107 -13.73 -3.72 -7.25
CA GLU A 107 -15.13 -3.88 -6.82
C GLU A 107 -15.94 -4.82 -7.74
N HIS A 108 -15.65 -4.78 -9.03
CA HIS A 108 -16.15 -5.71 -10.04
C HIS A 108 -15.02 -6.14 -10.98
N PRO A 109 -15.22 -7.21 -11.77
CA PRO A 109 -14.29 -7.60 -12.82
C PRO A 109 -14.02 -6.47 -13.83
N TYR A 110 -12.78 -6.44 -14.33
CA TYR A 110 -12.35 -5.68 -15.51
C TYR A 110 -11.31 -6.47 -16.29
N VAL A 111 -11.15 -6.19 -17.58
CA VAL A 111 -10.23 -6.93 -18.45
C VAL A 111 -8.95 -6.12 -18.63
N GLU A 112 -7.82 -6.77 -18.38
CA GLU A 112 -6.49 -6.21 -18.63
C GLU A 112 -5.82 -6.96 -19.78
N GLY A 113 -5.07 -6.24 -20.62
CA GLY A 113 -4.20 -6.81 -21.65
C GLY A 113 -2.93 -5.98 -21.81
N GLN A 114 -1.99 -6.47 -22.61
CA GLN A 114 -0.70 -5.80 -22.80
C GLN A 114 -0.37 -5.57 -24.28
N VAL A 115 -0.15 -4.31 -24.66
CA VAL A 115 0.24 -3.90 -26.02
C VAL A 115 1.62 -3.26 -25.96
N ASN A 116 2.63 -3.87 -26.57
CA ASN A 116 4.00 -3.33 -26.58
C ASN A 116 4.54 -2.95 -25.19
N ARG A 117 4.30 -3.82 -24.20
CA ARG A 117 4.60 -3.63 -22.77
C ARG A 117 3.77 -2.57 -22.02
N ILE A 118 2.83 -1.89 -22.69
CA ILE A 118 1.87 -0.96 -22.08
C ILE A 118 0.65 -1.75 -21.61
N ARG A 119 0.22 -1.57 -20.35
CA ARG A 119 -1.00 -2.19 -19.84
C ARG A 119 -2.21 -1.40 -20.33
N ILE A 120 -3.23 -2.14 -20.75
CA ILE A 120 -4.50 -1.60 -21.21
C ILE A 120 -5.59 -2.19 -20.32
N ASN A 121 -6.35 -1.32 -19.66
CA ASN A 121 -7.45 -1.71 -18.80
C ASN A 121 -8.78 -1.34 -19.46
N ILE A 122 -9.69 -2.29 -19.58
CA ILE A 122 -11.07 -2.04 -20.03
C ILE A 122 -11.98 -2.28 -18.83
N VAL A 123 -12.48 -1.18 -18.27
CA VAL A 123 -13.24 -1.13 -17.03
C VAL A 123 -14.69 -0.77 -17.35
N PRO A 124 -15.65 -1.67 -17.09
CA PRO A 124 -17.07 -1.32 -17.22
C PRO A 124 -17.45 -0.33 -16.11
N CYS A 125 -18.33 0.61 -16.40
CA CYS A 125 -18.93 1.50 -15.40
C CYS A 125 -20.33 1.91 -15.86
N TYR A 126 -21.21 2.29 -14.93
CA TYR A 126 -22.54 2.73 -15.31
C TYR A 126 -22.51 4.18 -15.77
N LYS A 127 -23.28 4.49 -16.83
CA LYS A 127 -23.60 5.86 -17.21
C LYS A 127 -24.65 6.39 -16.23
N VAL A 128 -24.18 7.12 -15.22
CA VAL A 128 -25.00 7.70 -14.16
C VAL A 128 -24.83 9.20 -14.08
N GLU A 129 -25.81 9.86 -13.47
CA GLU A 129 -25.69 11.26 -13.07
C GLU A 129 -24.71 11.43 -11.91
N LYS A 130 -24.14 12.63 -11.78
CA LYS A 130 -23.25 12.97 -10.66
C LYS A 130 -23.97 12.68 -9.32
N ASN A 131 -23.28 12.01 -8.41
CA ASN A 131 -23.77 11.58 -7.09
C ASN A 131 -24.79 10.42 -7.09
N ARG A 132 -25.09 9.81 -8.25
CA ARG A 132 -25.93 8.61 -8.36
C ARG A 132 -25.09 7.36 -8.66
N TRP A 133 -23.97 7.22 -7.96
CA TRP A 133 -23.00 6.14 -8.16
C TRP A 133 -23.60 4.77 -7.81
N LYS A 134 -23.46 3.79 -8.71
CA LYS A 134 -23.78 2.37 -8.47
C LYS A 134 -22.52 1.54 -8.20
N SER A 135 -21.37 2.00 -8.65
CA SER A 135 -20.06 1.42 -8.41
C SER A 135 -19.01 2.50 -8.14
N ALA A 136 -17.85 2.10 -7.62
CA ALA A 136 -16.68 2.96 -7.50
C ALA A 136 -16.15 3.43 -8.86
N ALA A 137 -16.24 2.59 -9.89
CA ALA A 137 -15.73 2.88 -11.23
C ALA A 137 -16.49 4.04 -11.89
N ASP A 138 -17.79 4.21 -11.60
CA ASP A 138 -18.67 5.25 -12.15
C ASP A 138 -18.15 6.68 -11.91
N ARG A 139 -17.35 6.89 -10.86
CA ARG A 139 -16.73 8.20 -10.56
C ARG A 139 -15.56 8.53 -11.49
N SER A 140 -14.89 7.51 -12.03
CA SER A 140 -13.61 7.67 -12.73
C SER A 140 -13.71 8.48 -14.03
N PRO A 141 -14.78 8.36 -14.84
CA PRO A 141 -15.03 9.27 -15.96
C PRO A 141 -15.14 10.74 -15.51
N PHE A 142 -15.89 11.01 -14.43
CA PHE A 142 -16.05 12.36 -13.89
C PHE A 142 -14.72 12.92 -13.36
N HIS A 143 -13.91 12.10 -12.69
CA HIS A 143 -12.56 12.49 -12.26
C HIS A 143 -11.67 12.87 -13.45
N THR A 144 -11.74 12.08 -14.52
CA THR A 144 -10.95 12.32 -15.75
C THR A 144 -11.35 13.64 -16.39
N ILE A 145 -12.65 13.84 -16.67
CA ILE A 145 -13.18 15.05 -17.29
C ILE A 145 -12.87 16.29 -16.43
N PHE A 146 -13.09 16.18 -15.12
CA PHE A 146 -12.80 17.27 -14.20
C PHE A 146 -11.33 17.69 -14.25
N MET A 147 -10.41 16.73 -14.13
CA MET A 147 -8.98 17.04 -14.14
C MET A 147 -8.50 17.56 -15.49
N GLN A 148 -9.01 17.03 -16.62
CA GLN A 148 -8.69 17.56 -17.95
C GLN A 148 -9.09 19.03 -18.10
N SER A 149 -10.23 19.43 -17.54
CA SER A 149 -10.71 20.81 -17.59
C SER A 149 -9.99 21.78 -16.64
N LYS A 150 -9.26 21.26 -15.64
CA LYS A 150 -8.68 22.06 -14.54
C LYS A 150 -7.15 22.07 -14.53
N LEU A 151 -6.49 21.06 -15.08
CA LEU A 151 -5.04 20.98 -15.12
C LEU A 151 -4.52 21.59 -16.43
N ASP A 152 -3.91 22.76 -16.33
CA ASP A 152 -3.08 23.31 -17.41
C ASP A 152 -1.72 22.57 -17.50
N ASP A 153 -0.90 22.92 -18.48
CA ASP A 153 0.38 22.23 -18.70
C ASP A 153 1.39 22.48 -17.59
N PHE A 154 1.32 23.63 -16.92
CA PHE A 154 2.14 23.91 -15.74
C PHE A 154 1.78 22.96 -14.59
N LEU A 155 0.49 22.84 -14.25
CA LEU A 155 0.00 21.96 -13.19
C LEU A 155 0.28 20.48 -13.52
N LYS A 156 0.13 20.06 -14.77
CA LYS A 156 0.51 18.68 -15.19
C LYS A 156 1.97 18.38 -14.89
N ASN A 157 2.86 19.34 -15.14
CA ASN A 157 4.28 19.21 -14.83
C ASN A 157 4.53 19.12 -13.32
N GLN A 158 3.89 19.98 -12.52
CA GLN A 158 3.96 19.91 -11.05
C GLN A 158 3.47 18.56 -10.51
N VAL A 159 2.42 17.97 -11.11
CA VAL A 159 1.95 16.62 -10.78
C VAL A 159 3.03 15.57 -11.08
N ARG A 160 3.71 15.63 -12.24
CA ARG A 160 4.78 14.67 -12.58
C ARG A 160 5.92 14.71 -11.57
N VAL A 161 6.34 15.90 -11.17
CA VAL A 161 7.41 16.10 -10.17
C VAL A 161 6.99 15.50 -8.84
N LEU A 162 5.77 15.80 -8.38
CA LEU A 162 5.23 15.23 -7.14
C LEU A 162 5.16 13.69 -7.21
N LYS A 163 4.65 13.12 -8.30
CA LYS A 163 4.62 11.66 -8.50
C LYS A 163 6.02 11.04 -8.42
N LYS A 164 7.01 11.68 -9.06
CA LYS A 164 8.40 11.20 -9.04
C LYS A 164 8.98 11.25 -7.63
N PHE A 165 8.74 12.33 -6.88
CA PHE A 165 9.16 12.48 -5.49
C PHE A 165 8.57 11.36 -4.61
N LEU A 166 7.25 11.17 -4.67
CA LEU A 166 6.54 10.14 -3.89
C LEU A 166 7.00 8.71 -4.26
N LYS A 167 7.26 8.45 -5.55
CA LYS A 167 7.82 7.16 -6.01
C LYS A 167 9.21 6.90 -5.43
N SER A 168 10.04 7.93 -5.40
CA SER A 168 11.42 7.82 -4.93
C SER A 168 11.50 7.49 -3.44
N ILE A 169 10.67 8.13 -2.62
CA ILE A 169 10.57 7.85 -1.18
C ILE A 169 9.67 6.64 -0.85
N GLY A 170 9.15 5.94 -1.87
CA GLY A 170 8.45 4.67 -1.71
C GLY A 170 7.00 4.75 -1.24
N ILE A 171 6.31 5.88 -1.44
CA ILE A 171 4.93 6.10 -0.95
C ILE A 171 3.90 6.40 -2.05
N TYR A 172 4.27 6.20 -3.33
CA TYR A 172 3.35 6.39 -4.45
C TYR A 172 2.54 5.12 -4.75
N GLY A 173 1.22 5.26 -4.72
CA GLY A 173 0.25 4.21 -5.03
C GLY A 173 -0.69 3.88 -3.88
N SER A 174 -1.97 3.67 -4.18
CA SER A 174 -3.02 3.33 -3.21
C SER A 174 -3.24 1.83 -3.01
N GLN A 175 -2.54 0.98 -3.77
CA GLN A 175 -2.60 -0.48 -3.63
C GLN A 175 -2.20 -0.91 -2.21
N ILE A 176 -2.71 -2.06 -1.76
CA ILE A 176 -2.52 -2.51 -0.38
C ILE A 176 -1.04 -2.74 -0.04
N SER A 177 -0.19 -3.07 -1.01
CA SER A 177 1.26 -3.22 -0.80
C SER A 177 1.92 -1.94 -0.29
N VAL A 178 1.58 -0.79 -0.89
CA VAL A 178 2.16 0.52 -0.56
C VAL A 178 1.35 1.26 0.50
N SER A 179 0.02 1.28 0.38
CA SER A 179 -0.87 2.07 1.24
C SER A 179 -0.47 3.55 1.30
N GLY A 180 -0.24 4.15 0.13
CA GLY A 180 0.28 5.51 -0.03
C GLY A 180 -0.59 6.40 -0.92
N PHE A 181 0.03 7.41 -1.54
CA PHE A 181 -0.64 8.49 -2.27
C PHE A 181 -0.93 8.07 -3.72
N SER A 182 -2.21 8.03 -4.10
CA SER A 182 -2.62 7.69 -5.47
C SER A 182 -2.32 8.80 -6.48
N GLY A 183 -2.29 8.45 -7.78
CA GLY A 183 -2.15 9.44 -8.84
C GLY A 183 -3.25 10.51 -8.81
N TYR A 184 -4.49 10.15 -8.48
CA TYR A 184 -5.57 11.13 -8.35
C TYR A 184 -5.37 12.05 -7.13
N VAL A 185 -4.89 11.53 -6.00
CA VAL A 185 -4.52 12.35 -4.85
C VAL A 185 -3.43 13.37 -5.23
N THR A 186 -2.40 12.96 -5.99
CA THR A 186 -1.36 13.90 -6.43
C THR A 186 -1.91 15.03 -7.29
N GLU A 187 -2.89 14.75 -8.15
CA GLU A 187 -3.55 15.75 -8.98
C GLU A 187 -4.40 16.70 -8.13
N VAL A 188 -5.19 16.19 -7.19
CA VAL A 188 -6.00 17.00 -6.27
C VAL A 188 -5.14 17.93 -5.42
N LEU A 189 -4.02 17.42 -4.88
CA LEU A 189 -3.09 18.22 -4.08
C LEU A 189 -2.47 19.36 -4.89
N VAL A 190 -1.97 19.06 -6.09
CA VAL A 190 -1.38 20.08 -6.97
C VAL A 190 -2.42 21.07 -7.46
N LEU A 191 -3.62 20.62 -7.83
CA LEU A 191 -4.70 21.50 -8.24
C LEU A 191 -5.08 22.49 -7.12
N LYS A 192 -5.10 22.02 -5.86
CA LYS A 192 -5.44 22.87 -4.71
C LYS A 192 -4.32 23.85 -4.33
N TYR A 193 -3.07 23.40 -4.35
CA TYR A 193 -1.94 24.19 -3.83
C TYR A 193 -1.07 24.83 -4.91
N GLY A 194 -1.34 24.56 -6.19
CA GLY A 194 -0.74 25.23 -7.35
C GLY A 194 0.63 24.71 -7.78
N SER A 195 1.44 24.17 -6.87
CA SER A 195 2.78 23.68 -7.21
C SER A 195 3.26 22.54 -6.32
N PHE A 196 4.25 21.78 -6.79
CA PHE A 196 4.95 20.75 -6.01
C PHE A 196 5.49 21.34 -4.70
N ARG A 197 6.15 22.50 -4.76
CA ARG A 197 6.69 23.20 -3.60
C ARG A 197 5.63 23.53 -2.56
N ASN A 198 4.50 24.10 -3.00
CA ASN A 198 3.42 24.47 -2.09
C ASN A 198 2.79 23.24 -1.44
N VAL A 199 2.66 22.13 -2.16
CA VAL A 199 2.25 20.85 -1.56
C VAL A 199 3.23 20.46 -0.45
N LEU A 200 4.54 20.51 -0.68
CA LEU A 200 5.52 20.19 0.37
C LEU A 200 5.41 21.12 1.57
N GLN A 201 5.17 22.42 1.39
CA GLN A 201 5.01 23.37 2.50
C GLN A 201 3.83 22.98 3.40
N ILE A 202 2.68 22.64 2.80
CA ILE A 202 1.51 22.19 3.55
C ILE A 202 1.80 20.91 4.34
N PHE A 203 2.54 19.97 3.77
CA PHE A 203 2.88 18.73 4.46
C PHE A 203 4.02 18.88 5.48
N ALA A 204 4.93 19.85 5.31
CA ALA A 204 5.95 20.16 6.29
C ALA A 204 5.34 20.69 7.60
N ASP A 205 4.28 21.49 7.49
CA ASP A 205 3.54 22.06 8.61
C ASP A 205 2.29 21.23 8.99
N TYR A 206 2.22 19.98 8.53
CA TYR A 206 1.06 19.12 8.75
C TYR A 206 0.73 18.98 10.24
N LYS A 207 -0.54 19.20 10.58
CA LYS A 207 -1.11 18.97 11.92
C LYS A 207 -2.10 17.80 11.88
N PRO A 208 -2.19 16.99 12.94
CA PRO A 208 -3.18 15.92 13.02
C PRO A 208 -4.61 16.44 12.76
N LYS A 209 -5.42 15.62 12.10
CA LYS A 209 -6.82 15.94 11.74
C LYS A 209 -6.99 17.10 10.74
N TYR A 210 -5.92 17.51 10.06
CA TYR A 210 -6.02 18.50 8.98
C TYR A 210 -6.84 17.92 7.80
N VAL A 211 -7.87 18.66 7.39
CA VAL A 211 -8.78 18.26 6.31
C VAL A 211 -8.43 19.02 5.03
N ILE A 212 -8.09 18.29 3.98
CA ILE A 212 -7.82 18.85 2.66
C ILE A 212 -9.10 18.78 1.83
N SER A 213 -9.76 19.92 1.64
CA SER A 213 -10.94 20.04 0.76
C SER A 213 -10.89 21.31 -0.10
N SER A 214 -11.45 21.26 -1.31
CA SER A 214 -11.61 22.44 -2.17
C SER A 214 -12.87 23.26 -1.84
N ALA A 215 -13.78 22.72 -1.02
CA ALA A 215 -15.01 23.37 -0.59
C ALA A 215 -15.25 23.18 0.92
N SER A 216 -16.17 23.96 1.49
CA SER A 216 -16.65 23.75 2.87
C SER A 216 -17.23 22.34 3.02
N VAL A 217 -16.75 21.59 4.01
CA VAL A 217 -17.15 20.20 4.25
C VAL A 217 -18.06 20.15 5.46
N ASN A 218 -19.12 19.33 5.39
CA ASN A 218 -19.97 19.07 6.55
C ASN A 218 -19.15 18.35 7.65
N PRO A 219 -19.08 18.88 8.88
CA PRO A 219 -18.38 18.22 9.99
C PRO A 219 -18.81 16.77 10.22
N LYS A 220 -20.10 16.46 10.05
CA LYS A 220 -20.64 15.10 10.20
C LYS A 220 -20.07 14.10 9.18
N THR A 221 -19.61 14.58 8.03
CA THR A 221 -18.95 13.73 7.03
C THR A 221 -17.52 13.40 7.46
N ILE A 222 -16.82 14.37 8.06
CA ILE A 222 -15.44 14.22 8.53
C ILE A 222 -15.38 13.22 9.70
N GLU A 223 -16.31 13.29 10.64
CA GLU A 223 -16.39 12.39 11.81
C GLU A 223 -16.49 10.91 11.45
N LYS A 224 -16.95 10.57 10.24
CA LYS A 224 -17.08 9.19 9.77
C LYS A 224 -15.78 8.58 9.26
N PHE A 225 -14.76 9.41 9.00
CA PHE A 225 -13.52 8.93 8.40
C PHE A 225 -12.48 8.59 9.47
N ASP A 226 -12.11 7.30 9.52
CA ASP A 226 -11.00 6.81 10.31
C ASP A 226 -9.76 6.67 9.41
N SER A 227 -9.05 7.80 9.20
CA SER A 227 -7.81 7.80 8.43
C SER A 227 -6.81 8.84 8.97
N PRO A 228 -5.49 8.62 8.79
CA PRO A 228 -4.45 9.53 9.26
C PRO A 228 -4.53 10.94 8.65
N ILE A 229 -5.07 11.03 7.44
CA ILE A 229 -5.32 12.26 6.68
C ILE A 229 -6.66 12.15 5.97
N ILE A 230 -7.39 13.26 5.90
CA ILE A 230 -8.68 13.33 5.20
C ILE A 230 -8.52 14.26 4.00
N ILE A 231 -8.76 13.71 2.80
CA ILE A 231 -8.69 14.44 1.53
C ILE A 231 -10.02 14.25 0.83
N ILE A 232 -10.85 15.29 0.79
CA ILE A 232 -12.19 15.21 0.20
C ILE A 232 -12.09 15.22 -1.32
N ASP A 233 -12.78 14.27 -1.95
CA ASP A 233 -12.87 14.16 -3.40
C ASP A 233 -13.66 15.36 -3.98
N PRO A 234 -13.08 16.14 -4.92
CA PRO A 234 -13.78 17.26 -5.56
C PRO A 234 -15.05 16.87 -6.33
N ILE A 235 -15.20 15.60 -6.68
CA ILE A 235 -16.36 15.08 -7.42
C ILE A 235 -17.41 14.47 -6.49
N ASP A 236 -17.00 13.92 -5.34
CA ASP A 236 -17.90 13.27 -4.38
C ASP A 236 -17.51 13.66 -2.94
N SER A 237 -18.23 14.62 -2.35
CA SER A 237 -17.94 15.12 -1.00
C SER A 237 -18.04 14.06 0.12
N ASN A 238 -18.67 12.91 -0.15
CA ASN A 238 -18.76 11.80 0.80
C ASN A 238 -17.60 10.81 0.70
N ARG A 239 -16.62 11.08 -0.18
CA ARG A 239 -15.47 10.20 -0.42
C ARG A 239 -14.18 10.83 0.10
N ASN A 240 -13.49 10.06 0.93
CA ASN A 240 -12.15 10.38 1.40
C ASN A 240 -11.08 9.69 0.55
N LEU A 241 -10.33 10.47 -0.22
CA LEU A 241 -9.19 10.00 -1.02
C LEU A 241 -8.00 9.56 -0.15
N GLY A 242 -7.94 10.01 1.10
CA GLY A 242 -6.92 9.64 2.08
C GLY A 242 -7.11 8.28 2.73
N ALA A 243 -8.21 7.57 2.45
CA ALA A 243 -8.55 6.29 3.10
C ALA A 243 -7.49 5.19 2.89
N ALA A 244 -6.76 5.20 1.78
CA ALA A 244 -5.70 4.24 1.50
C ALA A 244 -4.33 4.64 2.06
N ILE A 245 -4.18 5.87 2.58
CA ILE A 245 -2.88 6.40 3.04
C ILE A 245 -2.64 5.97 4.48
N SER A 246 -1.63 5.14 4.69
CA SER A 246 -1.17 4.71 6.00
C SER A 246 -0.51 5.85 6.80
N SER A 247 -0.52 5.74 8.12
CA SER A 247 0.16 6.69 9.02
C SER A 247 1.66 6.74 8.74
N GLU A 248 2.25 5.60 8.39
CA GLU A 248 3.65 5.48 7.99
C GLU A 248 3.96 6.25 6.71
N CYS A 249 3.14 6.09 5.65
CA CYS A 249 3.32 6.85 4.41
C CYS A 249 3.13 8.36 4.63
N LEU A 250 2.16 8.76 5.45
CA LEU A 250 1.95 10.15 5.81
C LEU A 250 3.16 10.72 6.56
N ALA A 251 3.67 10.00 7.58
CA ALA A 251 4.84 10.41 8.34
C ALA A 251 6.08 10.56 7.44
N LYS A 252 6.30 9.61 6.52
CA LYS A 252 7.37 9.70 5.52
C LYS A 252 7.22 10.94 4.66
N PHE A 253 6.01 11.25 4.20
CA PHE A 253 5.80 12.43 3.35
C PHE A 253 6.07 13.73 4.12
N VAL A 254 5.59 13.84 5.35
CA VAL A 254 5.84 15.00 6.23
C VAL A 254 7.34 15.20 6.44
N LEU A 255 8.08 14.15 6.80
CA LEU A 255 9.53 14.21 7.01
C LEU A 255 10.29 14.55 5.72
N ALA A 256 9.96 13.89 4.61
CA ALA A 256 10.59 14.16 3.32
C ALA A 256 10.34 15.61 2.87
N SER A 257 9.13 16.15 3.11
CA SER A 257 8.79 17.54 2.80
C SER A 257 9.64 18.52 3.61
N ARG A 258 9.78 18.30 4.92
CA ARG A 258 10.62 19.13 5.80
C ARG A 258 12.08 19.12 5.36
N LEU A 259 12.64 17.94 5.12
CA LEU A 259 14.04 17.77 4.75
C LEU A 259 14.34 18.38 3.38
N PHE A 260 13.49 18.12 2.39
CA PHE A 260 13.66 18.67 1.05
C PHE A 260 13.55 20.20 1.04
N LEU A 261 12.59 20.79 1.77
CA LEU A 261 12.47 22.25 1.85
C LEU A 261 13.65 22.92 2.56
N LYS A 262 14.25 22.23 3.54
CA LYS A 262 15.43 22.73 4.27
C LYS A 262 16.71 22.59 3.44
N HIS A 263 16.90 21.44 2.79
CA HIS A 263 18.08 21.12 1.98
C HIS A 263 17.65 20.46 0.65
N PRO A 264 17.24 21.26 -0.35
CA PRO A 264 16.78 20.74 -1.63
C PRO A 264 17.89 19.94 -2.33
N SER A 265 17.60 18.70 -2.71
CA SER A 265 18.56 17.82 -3.38
C SER A 265 17.88 16.91 -4.39
N ILE A 266 18.57 16.66 -5.50
CA ILE A 266 18.10 15.73 -6.54
C ILE A 266 18.04 14.28 -6.04
N GLU A 267 18.77 13.95 -4.97
CA GLU A 267 18.78 12.60 -4.38
C GLU A 267 17.41 12.18 -3.85
N PHE A 268 16.54 13.13 -3.46
CA PHE A 268 15.15 12.82 -3.09
C PHE A 268 14.32 12.24 -4.23
N PHE A 269 14.78 12.35 -5.48
CA PHE A 269 14.10 11.84 -6.69
C PHE A 269 14.74 10.57 -7.25
N LYS A 270 15.78 10.04 -6.58
CA LYS A 270 16.49 8.82 -6.97
C LYS A 270 16.28 7.71 -5.94
N LYS A 271 16.22 6.47 -6.41
CA LYS A 271 16.35 5.32 -5.51
C LYS A 271 17.78 5.29 -4.98
N SER A 272 17.94 5.12 -3.68
CA SER A 272 19.28 5.00 -3.10
C SER A 272 20.04 3.81 -3.69
N SER A 273 21.31 4.06 -4.02
CA SER A 273 22.29 3.05 -4.45
C SER A 273 23.29 2.69 -3.33
N LYS A 274 23.16 3.28 -2.13
CA LYS A 274 24.11 3.04 -1.03
C LYS A 274 24.11 1.56 -0.65
N SER A 275 25.27 1.00 -0.34
CA SER A 275 25.41 -0.38 0.10
C SER A 275 24.73 -0.58 1.46
N THR A 276 23.94 -1.65 1.57
CA THR A 276 23.30 -2.09 2.82
C THR A 276 24.09 -3.21 3.51
N LYS A 277 25.17 -3.71 2.89
CA LYS A 277 25.91 -4.90 3.34
C LYS A 277 26.37 -4.81 4.79
N ASP A 278 26.98 -3.70 5.18
CA ASP A 278 27.50 -3.54 6.54
C ASP A 278 26.38 -3.55 7.58
N ILE A 279 25.27 -2.87 7.27
CA ILE A 279 24.08 -2.86 8.12
C ILE A 279 23.52 -4.29 8.27
N VAL A 280 23.34 -5.01 7.16
CA VAL A 280 22.86 -6.40 7.16
C VAL A 280 23.77 -7.28 8.00
N CYS A 281 25.10 -7.16 7.84
CA CYS A 281 26.08 -7.90 8.62
C CYS A 281 25.97 -7.63 10.13
N SER A 282 25.66 -6.40 10.54
CA SER A 282 25.48 -6.03 11.95
C SER A 282 24.18 -6.55 12.56
N ILE A 283 23.11 -6.70 11.77
CA ILE A 283 21.77 -7.07 12.29
C ILE A 283 21.36 -8.52 11.99
N LYS A 284 22.10 -9.27 11.16
CA LYS A 284 21.68 -10.60 10.67
C LYS A 284 21.28 -11.58 11.77
N SER A 285 21.93 -11.55 12.93
CA SER A 285 21.62 -12.39 14.10
C SER A 285 20.27 -12.05 14.74
N ASN A 286 19.77 -10.85 14.49
CA ASN A 286 18.52 -10.31 15.02
C ASN A 286 17.39 -10.35 13.98
N LEU A 287 17.60 -11.04 12.85
CA LEU A 287 16.57 -11.22 11.83
C LEU A 287 16.01 -12.63 11.92
N LEU A 288 14.74 -12.73 12.29
CA LEU A 288 13.94 -13.94 12.14
C LEU A 288 13.26 -13.90 10.78
N ILE A 289 13.44 -14.96 9.99
CA ILE A 289 12.95 -15.07 8.62
C ILE A 289 12.02 -16.27 8.53
N ILE A 290 10.83 -16.04 7.96
CA ILE A 290 9.83 -17.07 7.68
C ILE A 290 9.55 -17.04 6.18
N GLU A 291 9.93 -18.09 5.48
CA GLU A 291 9.82 -18.20 4.04
C GLU A 291 8.84 -19.31 3.67
N PHE A 292 7.97 -19.06 2.70
CA PHE A 292 6.95 -20.03 2.27
C PHE A 292 6.54 -19.78 0.82
N LYS A 293 5.95 -20.81 0.21
CA LYS A 293 5.38 -20.71 -1.15
C LYS A 293 3.99 -20.09 -1.08
N ILE A 294 3.59 -19.37 -2.11
CA ILE A 294 2.26 -18.78 -2.22
C ILE A 294 1.55 -19.27 -3.47
N GLN A 295 0.22 -19.40 -3.39
CA GLN A 295 -0.59 -19.58 -4.58
C GLN A 295 -0.90 -18.23 -5.24
N LYS A 296 -0.96 -18.23 -6.57
CA LYS A 296 -1.25 -17.04 -7.37
C LYS A 296 -2.66 -16.53 -7.11
N ARG A 297 -2.76 -15.27 -6.70
CA ARG A 297 -4.01 -14.56 -6.39
C ARG A 297 -3.93 -13.13 -6.93
N SER A 298 -5.03 -12.37 -6.87
CA SER A 298 -4.98 -10.93 -7.14
C SER A 298 -4.01 -10.26 -6.15
N PRO A 299 -3.10 -9.36 -6.58
CA PRO A 299 -2.12 -8.71 -5.72
C PRO A 299 -2.73 -8.08 -4.47
N ASP A 300 -3.86 -7.39 -4.58
CA ASP A 300 -4.50 -6.74 -3.43
C ASP A 300 -5.00 -7.76 -2.40
N ILE A 301 -5.58 -8.88 -2.86
CA ILE A 301 -6.02 -9.97 -1.96
C ILE A 301 -4.80 -10.57 -1.25
N LEU A 302 -3.74 -10.87 -2.01
CA LEU A 302 -2.50 -11.45 -1.50
C LEU A 302 -1.86 -10.55 -0.44
N TRP A 303 -1.59 -9.28 -0.78
CA TRP A 303 -0.99 -8.32 0.15
C TRP A 303 -1.86 -8.07 1.39
N GLY A 304 -3.18 -8.04 1.23
CA GLY A 304 -4.11 -7.94 2.35
C GLY A 304 -4.01 -9.13 3.30
N GLN A 305 -3.95 -10.35 2.77
CA GLN A 305 -3.78 -11.57 3.57
C GLN A 305 -2.40 -11.62 4.23
N LEU A 306 -1.33 -11.30 3.49
CA LEU A 306 0.05 -11.29 3.99
C LEU A 306 0.25 -10.27 5.13
N LYS A 307 -0.21 -9.02 4.95
CA LYS A 307 -0.11 -7.99 6.00
C LYS A 307 -0.89 -8.38 7.27
N ARG A 308 -2.10 -8.93 7.13
CA ARG A 308 -2.87 -9.43 8.28
C ARG A 308 -2.14 -10.56 9.00
N LYS A 309 -1.57 -11.51 8.27
CA LYS A 309 -0.82 -12.63 8.86
C LYS A 309 0.46 -12.16 9.56
N LEU A 310 1.23 -11.27 8.93
CA LEU A 310 2.42 -10.63 9.54
C LEU A 310 2.07 -9.95 10.88
N ILE A 311 0.95 -9.20 10.93
CA ILE A 311 0.48 -8.53 12.16
C ILE A 311 0.06 -9.56 13.21
N SER A 312 -0.65 -10.62 12.82
CA SER A 312 -1.07 -11.68 13.74
C SER A 312 0.13 -12.37 14.38
N ILE A 313 1.10 -12.84 13.58
CA ILE A 313 2.32 -13.49 14.07
C ILE A 313 3.12 -12.54 14.96
N SER A 314 3.28 -11.26 14.54
CA SER A 314 3.92 -10.23 15.34
C SER A 314 3.29 -10.09 16.73
N LYS A 315 1.96 -10.05 16.80
CA LYS A 315 1.23 -9.87 18.08
C LYS A 315 1.37 -11.11 18.96
N GLN A 316 1.34 -12.30 18.38
CA GLN A 316 1.55 -13.54 19.12
C GLN A 316 2.97 -13.65 19.68
N LEU A 317 4.00 -13.27 18.91
CA LEU A 317 5.38 -13.20 19.40
C LEU A 317 5.55 -12.18 20.54
N GLN A 318 4.91 -11.01 20.42
CA GLN A 318 4.89 -10.02 21.50
C GLN A 318 4.21 -10.56 22.77
N ASN A 319 3.10 -11.29 22.62
CA ASN A 319 2.41 -11.93 23.74
C ASN A 319 3.27 -13.02 24.43
N SER A 320 4.15 -13.69 23.67
CA SER A 320 5.15 -14.63 24.22
C SER A 320 6.30 -13.92 24.96
N GLY A 321 6.45 -12.60 24.79
CA GLY A 321 7.45 -11.76 25.46
C GLY A 321 8.58 -11.27 24.54
N PHE A 322 8.53 -11.54 23.23
CA PHE A 322 9.54 -11.03 22.30
C PHE A 322 9.28 -9.57 21.94
N LYS A 323 10.33 -8.75 22.00
CA LYS A 323 10.28 -7.37 21.51
C LYS A 323 10.62 -7.34 20.01
N ILE A 324 9.60 -7.01 19.21
CA ILE A 324 9.74 -6.80 17.77
C ILE A 324 10.12 -5.34 17.51
N ILE A 325 11.28 -5.11 16.91
CA ILE A 325 11.82 -3.77 16.59
C ILE A 325 11.22 -3.27 15.26
N LYS A 326 11.30 -4.10 14.22
CA LYS A 326 10.76 -3.81 12.89
C LYS A 326 10.23 -5.10 12.27
N LYS A 327 9.23 -5.00 11.40
CA LYS A 327 8.70 -6.14 10.65
C LYS A 327 8.43 -5.74 9.22
N ASN A 328 8.62 -6.68 8.30
CA ASN A 328 8.36 -6.48 6.88
C ASN A 328 7.80 -7.75 6.24
N CYS A 329 7.05 -7.57 5.16
CA CYS A 329 6.62 -8.65 4.27
C CYS A 329 7.06 -8.33 2.84
N PHE A 330 7.53 -9.36 2.14
CA PHE A 330 7.94 -9.25 0.75
C PHE A 330 7.47 -10.47 -0.05
N THR A 331 7.10 -10.27 -1.31
CA THR A 331 6.66 -11.33 -2.22
C THR A 331 6.96 -10.95 -3.66
N ASP A 332 7.18 -11.96 -4.51
CA ASP A 332 7.25 -11.80 -5.97
C ASP A 332 5.87 -11.81 -6.65
N GLU A 333 4.79 -11.95 -5.87
CA GLU A 333 3.40 -12.07 -6.31
C GLU A 333 3.13 -13.26 -7.25
N GLN A 334 4.07 -14.21 -7.36
CA GLN A 334 3.95 -15.41 -8.17
C GLN A 334 4.03 -16.69 -7.34
N GLU A 335 5.14 -16.88 -6.63
CA GLU A 335 5.50 -18.19 -6.06
C GLU A 335 5.98 -18.11 -4.61
N ARG A 336 6.61 -17.02 -4.18
CA ARG A 336 7.27 -16.95 -2.88
C ARG A 336 6.87 -15.72 -2.08
N ALA A 337 6.77 -15.89 -0.77
CA ALA A 337 6.65 -14.81 0.19
C ALA A 337 7.58 -15.03 1.38
N VAL A 338 7.98 -13.92 2.00
CA VAL A 338 8.82 -13.92 3.19
C VAL A 338 8.31 -12.90 4.20
N PHE A 339 8.26 -13.32 5.47
CA PHE A 339 8.12 -12.44 6.62
C PHE A 339 9.48 -12.27 7.29
N ILE A 340 9.82 -11.02 7.60
CA ILE A 340 11.06 -10.68 8.28
C ILE A 340 10.69 -9.92 9.55
N PHE A 341 11.21 -10.39 10.68
CA PHE A 341 11.10 -9.72 11.97
C PHE A 341 12.49 -9.38 12.47
N MET A 342 12.74 -8.10 12.71
CA MET A 342 13.89 -7.64 13.48
C MET A 342 13.53 -7.69 14.96
N ILE A 343 14.31 -8.44 15.74
CA ILE A 343 14.02 -8.75 17.15
C ILE A 343 15.17 -8.33 18.05
N GLU A 344 14.85 -7.95 19.28
CA GLU A 344 15.87 -7.56 20.27
C GLU A 344 16.68 -8.77 20.74
N PHE A 345 16.00 -9.87 21.09
CA PHE A 345 16.62 -11.10 21.55
C PHE A 345 16.03 -12.32 20.83
N THR A 346 16.90 -13.24 20.43
CA THR A 346 16.52 -14.53 19.81
C THR A 346 16.08 -15.56 20.83
N ASN A 347 16.54 -15.43 22.08
CA ASN A 347 16.20 -16.29 23.19
C ASN A 347 15.72 -15.43 24.36
N LEU A 348 14.58 -15.81 24.94
CA LEU A 348 14.10 -15.22 26.19
C LEU A 348 14.75 -15.89 27.39
N SER A 349 14.73 -15.19 28.53
CA SER A 349 15.08 -15.81 29.82
C SER A 349 14.15 -16.98 30.13
N LYS A 350 14.70 -18.02 30.77
CA LYS A 350 13.92 -19.17 31.26
C LYS A 350 12.81 -18.75 32.23
N ILE A 351 12.99 -17.68 32.99
CA ILE A 351 12.01 -17.22 33.97
C ILE A 351 11.08 -16.14 33.40
N ASN A 352 9.78 -16.26 33.66
CA ASN A 352 8.72 -15.37 33.18
C ASN A 352 7.94 -14.78 34.34
N LEU A 353 7.86 -13.45 34.40
CA LEU A 353 6.98 -12.77 35.34
C LEU A 353 5.57 -12.66 34.74
N LYS A 354 4.56 -13.08 35.48
CA LYS A 354 3.15 -12.93 35.13
C LYS A 354 2.45 -12.06 36.16
N LEU A 355 2.01 -10.88 35.71
CA LEU A 355 1.17 -10.00 36.49
C LEU A 355 -0.24 -10.59 36.56
N GLY A 356 -0.71 -10.84 37.78
CA GLY A 356 -2.07 -11.25 38.08
C GLY A 356 -3.00 -10.07 38.34
N PRO A 357 -4.25 -10.37 38.73
CA PRO A 357 -5.23 -9.37 39.11
C PRO A 357 -4.83 -8.62 40.40
N GLU A 358 -5.50 -7.50 40.64
CA GLU A 358 -5.43 -6.80 41.92
C GLU A 358 -6.05 -7.65 43.03
N ILE A 359 -5.45 -7.61 44.22
CA ILE A 359 -5.81 -8.49 45.35
C ILE A 359 -7.27 -8.33 45.79
N PHE A 360 -7.88 -7.17 45.53
CA PHE A 360 -9.28 -6.88 45.85
C PHE A 360 -10.27 -7.72 45.02
N ARG A 361 -9.84 -8.23 43.85
CA ARG A 361 -10.65 -9.09 42.98
C ARG A 361 -10.59 -10.54 43.47
N LYS A 362 -11.36 -10.85 44.51
CA LYS A 362 -11.31 -12.13 45.23
C LYS A 362 -11.47 -13.34 44.30
N SER A 363 -12.44 -13.35 43.40
CA SER A 363 -12.71 -14.45 42.46
C SER A 363 -11.54 -14.72 41.51
N GLU A 364 -11.00 -13.65 40.92
CA GLU A 364 -9.94 -13.70 39.93
C GLU A 364 -8.61 -14.06 40.58
N THR A 365 -8.32 -13.51 41.77
CA THR A 365 -7.14 -13.87 42.56
C THR A 365 -7.19 -15.34 42.95
N ASN A 366 -8.33 -15.85 43.44
CA ASN A 366 -8.50 -17.28 43.75
C ASN A 366 -8.30 -18.16 42.50
N SER A 367 -8.82 -17.75 41.35
CA SER A 367 -8.65 -18.47 40.09
C SER A 367 -7.19 -18.46 39.62
N PHE A 368 -6.49 -17.34 39.78
CA PHE A 368 -5.07 -17.20 39.47
C PHE A 368 -4.23 -18.14 40.34
N ILE A 369 -4.45 -18.12 41.66
CA ILE A 369 -3.75 -19.00 42.61
C ILE A 369 -4.05 -20.47 42.30
N LYS A 370 -5.32 -20.84 42.06
CA LYS A 370 -5.68 -22.24 41.76
C LYS A 370 -4.98 -22.74 40.48
N LYS A 371 -4.93 -21.90 39.44
CA LYS A 371 -4.33 -22.25 38.15
C LYS A 371 -2.80 -22.28 38.20
N ARG A 372 -2.18 -21.36 38.94
CA ARG A 372 -0.74 -21.09 38.87
C ARG A 372 0.04 -21.50 40.11
N GLY A 373 -0.65 -21.73 41.23
CA GLY A 373 -0.08 -22.10 42.53
C GLY A 373 0.87 -23.29 42.47
N LYS A 374 0.53 -24.29 41.66
CA LYS A 374 1.34 -25.52 41.52
C LYS A 374 2.42 -25.45 40.44
N THR A 375 2.30 -24.51 39.50
CA THR A 375 3.18 -24.45 38.31
C THR A 375 4.19 -23.30 38.38
N SER A 376 4.01 -22.37 39.31
CA SER A 376 4.90 -21.22 39.47
C SER A 376 6.05 -21.60 40.38
N LEU A 377 7.24 -21.10 40.06
CA LEU A 377 8.43 -21.18 40.91
C LEU A 377 8.24 -20.36 42.19
N LEU A 378 7.65 -19.16 42.05
CA LEU A 378 7.35 -18.25 43.15
C LEU A 378 6.01 -17.56 42.90
N ILE A 379 5.27 -17.28 43.97
CA ILE A 379 4.07 -16.44 43.95
C ILE A 379 4.10 -15.52 45.16
N TRP A 380 3.92 -14.22 44.94
CA TRP A 380 3.93 -13.22 46.00
C TRP A 380 3.03 -12.03 45.63
N PRO A 381 2.61 -11.22 46.60
CA PRO A 381 1.97 -9.95 46.34
C PRO A 381 3.00 -8.86 46.00
N ASP A 382 2.75 -8.05 44.98
CA ASP A 382 3.52 -6.85 44.62
C ASP A 382 2.57 -5.75 44.13
N ASN A 383 2.71 -4.53 44.67
CA ASN A 383 1.88 -3.36 44.32
C ASN A 383 0.37 -3.65 44.26
N MET A 384 -0.18 -4.25 45.33
CA MET A 384 -1.59 -4.64 45.44
C MET A 384 -2.08 -5.61 44.35
N ARG A 385 -1.16 -6.34 43.71
CA ARG A 385 -1.45 -7.41 42.74
C ARG A 385 -0.78 -8.70 43.16
N ILE A 386 -1.38 -9.81 42.75
CA ILE A 386 -0.69 -11.10 42.84
C ILE A 386 0.22 -11.28 41.62
N VAL A 387 1.44 -11.75 41.84
CA VAL A 387 2.43 -11.99 40.79
C VAL A 387 2.90 -13.43 40.87
N SER A 388 3.12 -14.06 39.72
CA SER A 388 3.80 -15.36 39.63
C SER A 388 5.07 -15.29 38.79
N LEU A 389 6.09 -16.03 39.23
CA LEU A 389 7.28 -16.34 38.45
C LEU A 389 7.16 -17.77 37.95
N GLU A 390 7.18 -17.95 36.63
CA GLU A 390 7.00 -19.26 35.97
C GLU A 390 8.20 -19.58 35.08
N GLU A 391 8.53 -20.86 34.94
CA GLU A 391 9.51 -21.29 33.94
C GLU A 391 8.84 -21.34 32.55
N ARG A 392 9.51 -20.78 31.54
CA ARG A 392 9.11 -20.91 30.14
C ARG A 392 9.42 -22.32 29.69
N LYS A 393 8.44 -22.94 29.02
CA LYS A 393 8.65 -24.17 28.28
C LYS A 393 9.69 -23.94 27.18
N GLU A 394 9.41 -23.00 26.27
CA GLU A 394 10.34 -22.60 25.21
C GLU A 394 10.89 -21.20 25.40
N THR A 395 12.19 -21.05 25.12
CA THR A 395 12.91 -19.76 25.16
C THR A 395 13.28 -19.25 23.77
N ALA A 396 13.54 -20.16 22.83
CA ALA A 396 14.00 -19.84 21.47
C ALA A 396 12.87 -19.33 20.58
N ILE A 397 13.09 -18.22 19.89
CA ILE A 397 12.06 -17.60 19.04
C ILE A 397 11.58 -18.52 17.91
N LYS A 398 12.48 -19.32 17.33
CA LYS A 398 12.12 -20.26 16.25
C LYS A 398 11.07 -21.25 16.72
N ALA A 399 11.24 -21.82 17.91
CA ALA A 399 10.27 -22.75 18.49
C ALA A 399 8.90 -22.07 18.73
N HIS A 400 8.89 -20.83 19.23
CA HIS A 400 7.65 -20.07 19.38
C HIS A 400 6.93 -19.81 18.05
N VAL A 401 7.67 -19.41 17.02
CA VAL A 401 7.09 -19.16 15.69
C VAL A 401 6.51 -20.44 15.10
N THR A 402 7.26 -21.54 15.16
CA THR A 402 6.80 -22.84 14.68
C THR A 402 5.50 -23.24 15.37
N GLN A 403 5.43 -23.15 16.70
CA GLN A 403 4.20 -23.43 17.45
C GLN A 403 3.03 -22.50 17.10
N ILE A 404 3.31 -21.22 16.82
CA ILE A 404 2.29 -20.24 16.39
C ILE A 404 1.73 -20.65 15.03
N ILE A 405 2.60 -21.01 14.07
CA ILE A 405 2.20 -21.41 12.73
C ILE A 405 1.44 -22.74 12.76
N GLU A 406 1.92 -23.74 13.50
CA GLU A 406 1.27 -25.05 13.64
C GLU A 406 -0.15 -24.92 14.22
N LYS A 407 -0.32 -24.16 15.30
CA LYS A 407 -1.66 -23.91 15.87
C LYS A 407 -2.60 -23.19 14.92
N ASP A 408 -2.08 -22.28 14.11
CA ASP A 408 -2.86 -21.58 13.08
C ASP A 408 -3.29 -22.54 11.96
N ILE A 409 -2.41 -23.47 11.56
CA ILE A 409 -2.67 -24.53 10.58
C ILE A 409 -3.70 -25.54 11.09
N GLU A 410 -3.66 -25.89 12.38
CA GLU A 410 -4.58 -26.83 13.04
C GLU A 410 -5.97 -26.23 13.32
N SER A 411 -6.14 -24.93 13.15
CA SER A 411 -7.44 -24.27 13.33
C SER A 411 -8.50 -24.81 12.36
N SER A 412 -9.76 -24.77 12.77
CA SER A 412 -10.88 -25.45 12.11
C SER A 412 -11.22 -24.98 10.68
N ASN A 413 -10.62 -23.91 10.17
CA ASN A 413 -10.78 -23.43 8.79
C ASN A 413 -9.60 -22.55 8.33
N PRO A 414 -8.45 -23.13 7.97
CA PRO A 414 -7.33 -22.36 7.44
C PRO A 414 -7.68 -21.80 6.06
N THR A 415 -7.43 -20.51 5.86
CA THR A 415 -7.70 -19.84 4.58
C THR A 415 -6.53 -18.94 4.17
N GLY A 416 -6.38 -18.72 2.86
CA GLY A 416 -5.35 -17.85 2.29
C GLY A 416 -3.93 -18.27 2.71
N VAL A 417 -3.18 -17.34 3.29
CA VAL A 417 -1.78 -17.53 3.71
C VAL A 417 -1.59 -18.69 4.71
N THR A 418 -2.61 -19.07 5.49
CA THR A 418 -2.47 -20.24 6.38
C THR A 418 -2.38 -21.55 5.58
N LEU A 419 -3.08 -21.66 4.44
CA LEU A 419 -2.94 -22.81 3.54
C LEU A 419 -1.56 -22.81 2.87
N ASP A 420 -1.10 -21.64 2.43
CA ASP A 420 0.26 -21.48 1.88
C ASP A 420 1.34 -21.95 2.86
N LEU A 421 1.20 -21.63 4.16
CA LEU A 421 2.09 -22.10 5.21
C LEU A 421 1.96 -23.62 5.46
N ARG A 422 0.75 -24.18 5.35
CA ARG A 422 0.52 -25.63 5.46
C ARG A 422 1.25 -26.41 4.36
N ASP A 423 1.31 -25.86 3.14
CA ASP A 423 1.99 -26.48 2.00
C ASP A 423 3.52 -26.49 2.15
N GLY A 424 4.06 -25.72 3.10
CA GLY A 424 5.46 -25.77 3.52
C GLY A 424 6.06 -24.40 3.81
N TYR A 425 6.85 -24.33 4.88
CA TYR A 425 7.55 -23.12 5.30
C TYR A 425 8.93 -23.43 5.90
N SER A 426 9.81 -22.43 5.93
CA SER A 426 11.14 -22.49 6.54
C SER A 426 11.30 -21.33 7.53
N VAL A 427 11.74 -21.64 8.75
CA VAL A 427 12.03 -20.66 9.80
C VAL A 427 13.50 -20.72 10.17
N TYR A 428 14.20 -19.59 10.07
CA TYR A 428 15.62 -19.50 10.35
C TYR A 428 16.02 -18.09 10.78
N LEU A 429 17.17 -17.98 11.43
CA LEU A 429 17.80 -16.69 11.70
C LEU A 429 18.69 -16.27 10.53
N GLY A 430 18.83 -14.97 10.30
CA GLY A 430 19.58 -14.42 9.17
C GLY A 430 21.07 -14.78 9.16
N ASN A 431 21.63 -15.25 10.28
CA ASN A 431 23.01 -15.71 10.40
C ASN A 431 23.18 -17.24 10.25
N GLU A 432 22.10 -18.03 10.15
CA GLU A 432 22.18 -19.49 10.14
C GLU A 432 22.49 -20.08 8.75
N ARG A 433 22.20 -19.34 7.68
CA ARG A 433 22.45 -19.78 6.31
C ARG A 433 22.75 -18.64 5.37
N LYS A 434 23.34 -18.95 4.21
CA LYS A 434 23.51 -17.98 3.13
C LYS A 434 22.13 -17.59 2.59
N LEU A 435 21.87 -16.29 2.56
CA LEU A 435 20.62 -15.74 2.05
C LEU A 435 20.66 -15.70 0.52
N ASP A 436 19.57 -16.13 -0.12
CA ASP A 436 19.42 -16.00 -1.55
C ASP A 436 19.10 -14.55 -1.97
N MET A 437 19.03 -14.29 -3.28
CA MET A 437 18.78 -12.95 -3.80
C MET A 437 17.39 -12.42 -3.43
N PHE A 438 16.39 -13.31 -3.29
CA PHE A 438 15.02 -12.93 -2.96
C PHE A 438 14.93 -12.41 -1.51
N VAL A 439 15.46 -13.17 -0.56
CA VAL A 439 15.46 -12.80 0.86
C VAL A 439 16.38 -11.61 1.11
N SER A 440 17.52 -11.55 0.44
CA SER A 440 18.42 -10.38 0.52
C SER A 440 17.72 -9.10 0.05
N SER A 441 16.97 -9.17 -1.06
CA SER A 441 16.18 -8.03 -1.56
C SER A 441 15.08 -7.60 -0.58
N ALA A 442 14.44 -8.56 0.09
CA ALA A 442 13.43 -8.28 1.11
C ALA A 442 13.99 -7.58 2.36
N ILE A 443 15.20 -7.97 2.79
CA ILE A 443 15.93 -7.32 3.88
C ILE A 443 16.37 -5.92 3.45
N ASP A 444 16.91 -5.77 2.25
CA ASP A 444 17.30 -4.47 1.71
C ASP A 444 16.11 -3.51 1.64
N PHE A 445 14.94 -3.98 1.20
CA PHE A 445 13.71 -3.17 1.21
C PHE A 445 13.37 -2.70 2.64
N MET A 446 13.48 -3.57 3.64
CA MET A 446 13.23 -3.22 5.03
C MET A 446 14.25 -2.20 5.59
N ILE A 447 15.52 -2.28 5.18
CA ILE A 447 16.60 -1.40 5.66
C ILE A 447 16.53 -0.02 4.99
N ARG A 448 16.28 0.01 3.68
CA ARG A 448 16.21 1.26 2.89
C ARG A 448 14.97 2.08 3.18
N ASP A 449 13.99 1.47 3.82
CA ASP A 449 12.79 2.15 4.25
C ASP A 449 13.10 3.28 5.25
N GLY A 450 12.94 4.53 4.81
CA GLY A 450 13.30 5.75 5.55
C GLY A 450 14.71 6.29 5.24
N GLU A 451 15.44 5.72 4.29
CA GLU A 451 16.82 6.12 3.97
C GLU A 451 16.95 7.58 3.51
N PHE A 452 15.88 8.13 2.90
CA PHE A 452 15.82 9.55 2.51
C PHE A 452 16.01 10.52 3.69
N ILE A 453 15.85 10.05 4.94
CA ILE A 453 16.05 10.87 6.14
C ILE A 453 17.54 11.24 6.34
N LYS A 454 18.46 10.48 5.73
CA LYS A 454 19.91 10.70 5.80
C LYS A 454 20.47 11.49 4.60
N LEU A 455 19.59 12.00 3.73
CA LEU A 455 19.95 12.91 2.64
C LEU A 455 20.00 14.33 3.19
#